data_AF-A0A3L6SU92-F1
#
_entry.id   AF-A0A3L6SU92-F1
#
_cell.length_a   1.000
_cell.length_b   1.000
_cell.length_c   1.000
_cell.angle_alpha   90.00
_cell.angle_beta   90.00
_cell.angle_gamma   90.00
#
_symmetry.space_group_name_H-M   'P 1'
#
loop_
_entity.id
_entity.type
_entity.pdbx_description
1 polymer ?
#
loop_
_entity_poly.entity_id
_entity_poly.type
_entity_poly.pdbx_seq_one_letter_code
_entity_poly.pdbx_strand_id
1 'polypeptide(L)'
;MGTGAVAVVTPDRAKQRRGGHLWKKALLHFSLCFVMGFFTGFAPSSSSSWRAATQHSPLRAGDQLAASRVAVDARVNLVPSPPDTAGEVGLAGTGAGGGGATVDVGDDEEEAGPRRLLIVVTTTRSGAGERRRRRAELLRLAHTLRLVRPPVVWVVVEPVADAPATAEVLRGTGVMYRHIAFKPEENFTTAAAEAHAQRNAALAHVEKHRLAGVLHFADAAGVYDTGFFDQIRQIE
;
A
#
# COMPACT_ATOMS: atom_id res chain seq x y z
N MET A 1 9.04 96.86 23.54
CA MET A 1 10.28 97.40 22.92
C MET A 1 11.34 96.34 23.16
N GLY A 2 11.76 95.50 22.20
CA GLY A 2 12.16 95.80 20.83
C GLY A 2 13.70 95.76 20.78
N THR A 3 14.25 95.11 19.76
CA THR A 3 15.69 94.88 19.47
C THR A 3 16.32 93.72 20.25
N GLY A 4 17.09 92.82 19.65
CA GLY A 4 17.49 92.65 18.26
C GLY A 4 18.38 91.40 18.19
N ALA A 5 18.07 90.52 17.24
CA ALA A 5 18.90 89.37 16.88
C ALA A 5 19.96 89.79 15.86
N VAL A 6 21.20 89.31 15.99
CA VAL A 6 22.18 89.01 14.92
C VAL A 6 23.27 88.16 15.58
N ALA A 7 23.90 87.11 15.04
CA ALA A 7 23.69 86.12 13.99
C ALA A 7 25.00 85.31 14.01
N VAL A 8 25.00 83.98 13.76
CA VAL A 8 26.02 83.33 12.91
C VAL A 8 25.42 82.05 12.36
N VAL A 9 25.36 81.96 11.03
CA VAL A 9 25.13 80.76 10.24
C VAL A 9 26.45 80.03 10.04
N THR A 10 26.47 78.70 10.21
CA THR A 10 27.21 77.80 9.31
C THR A 10 26.44 76.47 9.15
N PRO A 11 26.40 75.90 7.93
CA PRO A 11 25.83 74.59 7.68
C PRO A 11 26.89 73.48 7.80
N ASP A 12 26.40 72.24 7.71
CA ASP A 12 27.10 71.04 7.22
C ASP A 12 27.66 70.04 8.26
N ARG A 13 27.00 68.88 8.38
CA ARG A 13 27.55 67.59 7.92
C ARG A 13 26.66 66.40 8.26
N ALA A 14 26.35 65.63 7.23
CA ALA A 14 25.85 64.27 7.31
C ALA A 14 26.76 63.34 8.15
N LYS A 15 26.18 62.49 8.98
CA LYS A 15 26.81 61.24 9.50
C LYS A 15 25.71 60.18 9.69
N GLN A 16 25.52 59.28 8.74
CA GLN A 16 26.31 58.07 8.47
C GLN A 16 25.88 56.86 9.33
N ARG A 17 24.94 56.10 8.74
CA ARG A 17 24.88 54.64 8.63
C ARG A 17 25.45 53.81 9.80
N ARG A 18 24.55 53.36 10.69
CA ARG A 18 24.74 52.19 11.58
C ARG A 18 23.88 50.97 11.17
N GLY A 19 23.43 50.89 9.92
CA GLY A 19 22.64 49.74 9.41
C GLY A 19 23.44 48.60 8.80
N GLY A 20 24.76 48.79 8.57
CA GLY A 20 25.54 47.87 7.74
C GLY A 20 25.95 46.55 8.39
N HIS A 21 26.05 46.47 9.72
CA HIS A 21 26.61 45.28 10.38
C HIS A 21 25.59 44.16 10.60
N LEU A 22 24.30 44.48 10.72
CA LEU A 22 23.25 43.48 10.95
C LEU A 22 22.91 42.70 9.68
N TRP A 23 22.80 43.40 8.55
CA TRP A 23 22.53 42.77 7.25
C TRP A 23 23.74 41.98 6.74
N LYS A 24 24.98 42.42 7.08
CA LYS A 24 26.19 41.63 6.80
C LYS A 24 26.18 40.30 7.54
N LYS A 25 25.74 40.26 8.81
CA LYS A 25 25.63 39.00 9.58
C LYS A 25 24.57 38.07 9.01
N ALA A 26 23.41 38.62 8.62
CA ALA A 26 22.35 37.83 7.99
C ALA A 26 22.81 37.26 6.64
N LEU A 27 23.43 38.08 5.79
CA LEU A 27 23.95 37.64 4.49
C LEU A 27 24.99 36.54 4.63
N LEU A 28 25.87 36.63 5.65
CA LEU A 28 26.91 35.64 5.93
C LEU A 28 26.32 34.31 6.42
N HIS A 29 25.27 34.35 7.26
CA HIS A 29 24.54 33.14 7.67
C HIS A 29 23.78 32.49 6.51
N PHE A 30 23.05 33.28 5.71
CA PHE A 30 22.35 32.76 4.53
C PHE A 30 23.33 32.20 3.50
N SER A 31 24.47 32.86 3.25
CA SER A 31 25.49 32.34 2.34
C SER A 31 26.14 31.07 2.88
N LEU A 32 26.38 30.98 4.19
CA LEU A 32 26.98 29.78 4.81
C LEU A 32 26.05 28.58 4.69
N CYS A 33 24.75 28.74 4.99
CA CYS A 33 23.75 27.69 4.82
C CYS A 33 23.59 27.29 3.35
N PHE A 34 23.62 28.26 2.43
CA PHE A 34 23.54 27.99 1.00
C PHE A 34 24.73 27.20 0.49
N VAL A 35 25.96 27.57 0.87
CA VAL A 35 27.19 26.84 0.49
C VAL A 35 27.17 25.42 1.08
N MET A 36 26.82 25.26 2.36
CA MET A 36 26.70 23.95 2.99
C MET A 36 25.70 23.06 2.24
N GLY A 37 24.51 23.59 1.93
CA GLY A 37 23.45 22.90 1.20
C GLY A 37 23.85 22.55 -0.25
N PHE A 38 24.48 23.50 -0.95
CA PHE A 38 24.94 23.34 -2.33
C PHE A 38 25.97 22.20 -2.46
N PHE A 39 26.95 22.13 -1.55
CA PHE A 39 27.94 21.06 -1.58
C PHE A 39 27.37 19.70 -1.17
N THR A 40 26.40 19.63 -0.24
CA THR A 40 25.67 18.38 0.03
C THR A 40 24.83 17.91 -1.16
N GLY A 41 24.38 18.81 -2.04
CA GLY A 41 23.63 18.46 -3.25
C GLY A 41 24.48 17.84 -4.36
N PHE A 42 25.80 18.03 -4.32
CA PHE A 42 26.76 17.51 -5.32
C PHE A 42 27.69 16.42 -4.79
N ALA A 43 27.53 15.98 -3.54
CA ALA A 43 28.29 14.83 -3.03
C ALA A 43 27.86 13.55 -3.77
N PRO A 44 28.74 12.91 -4.57
CA PRO A 44 28.43 11.59 -5.12
C PRO A 44 28.37 10.63 -3.94
N SER A 45 27.26 9.92 -3.75
CA SER A 45 27.24 8.78 -2.84
C SER A 45 28.20 7.73 -3.40
N SER A 46 29.42 7.72 -2.86
CA SER A 46 30.44 6.76 -3.22
C SER A 46 29.97 5.37 -2.83
N SER A 47 29.64 4.57 -3.83
CA SER A 47 29.56 3.13 -3.69
C SER A 47 30.94 2.59 -3.37
N SER A 48 31.06 1.87 -2.25
CA SER A 48 32.19 0.96 -2.06
C SER A 48 31.63 -0.42 -1.75
N SER A 49 31.75 -1.28 -2.75
CA SER A 49 31.51 -2.71 -2.66
C SER A 49 32.59 -3.34 -1.78
N TRP A 50 32.20 -4.00 -0.70
CA TRP A 50 33.06 -5.00 -0.08
C TRP A 50 32.70 -6.36 -0.69
N ARG A 51 33.45 -6.74 -1.73
CA ARG A 51 33.56 -8.14 -2.16
C ARG A 51 34.55 -8.81 -1.20
N ALA A 52 34.03 -9.58 -0.25
CA ALA A 52 34.81 -10.63 0.40
C ALA A 52 34.63 -11.93 -0.39
N ALA A 53 35.74 -12.63 -0.53
CA ALA A 53 36.01 -13.67 -1.51
C ALA A 53 35.04 -14.85 -1.52
N THR A 54 34.79 -15.32 -2.75
CA THR A 54 34.38 -16.67 -3.10
C THR A 54 35.31 -17.71 -2.45
N GLN A 55 34.76 -18.55 -1.57
CA GLN A 55 35.17 -19.95 -1.46
C GLN A 55 33.97 -20.82 -1.80
N HIS A 56 34.08 -21.52 -2.93
CA HIS A 56 33.14 -22.55 -3.35
C HIS A 56 33.37 -23.81 -2.50
N SER A 57 32.29 -24.40 -1.98
CA SER A 57 32.11 -25.85 -1.97
C SER A 57 30.61 -26.18 -2.01
N PRO A 58 30.18 -27.08 -2.90
CA PRO A 58 28.77 -27.37 -3.12
C PRO A 58 28.31 -28.47 -2.16
N LEU A 59 27.29 -28.20 -1.36
CA LEU A 59 26.50 -29.25 -0.72
C LEU A 59 25.01 -28.98 -0.95
N ARG A 60 24.42 -29.99 -1.58
CA ARG A 60 23.04 -30.14 -2.01
C ARG A 60 22.23 -30.67 -0.83
N ALA A 61 21.23 -29.92 -0.37
CA ALA A 61 20.04 -30.35 0.41
C ALA A 61 19.24 -29.06 0.65
N GLY A 62 18.00 -28.86 0.20
CA GLY A 62 16.85 -29.72 0.39
C GLY A 62 16.09 -29.24 1.63
N ASP A 63 15.32 -28.15 1.50
CA ASP A 63 14.27 -27.72 2.45
C ASP A 63 13.35 -26.72 1.72
N GLN A 64 12.29 -27.19 1.06
CA GLN A 64 10.93 -27.33 1.60
C GLN A 64 10.28 -25.98 1.96
N LEU A 65 9.68 -25.35 0.93
CA LEU A 65 8.60 -24.39 1.10
C LEU A 65 7.38 -25.13 1.67
N ALA A 66 7.11 -24.92 2.95
CA ALA A 66 5.92 -25.45 3.62
C ALA A 66 4.67 -24.71 3.16
N ALA A 67 4.16 -25.07 1.97
CA ALA A 67 2.76 -24.86 1.62
C ALA A 67 1.93 -25.87 2.43
N SER A 68 1.26 -25.40 3.48
CA SER A 68 0.32 -26.23 4.23
C SER A 68 -0.91 -26.48 3.37
N ARG A 69 -0.98 -27.67 2.75
CA ARG A 69 -2.19 -28.18 2.10
C ARG A 69 -2.99 -28.97 3.11
N VAL A 70 -4.11 -28.42 3.55
CA VAL A 70 -5.16 -29.19 4.22
C VAL A 70 -6.09 -29.72 3.13
N ALA A 71 -5.93 -30.99 2.78
CA ALA A 71 -6.86 -31.69 1.90
C ALA A 71 -8.14 -32.00 2.70
N VAL A 72 -9.25 -31.35 2.32
CA VAL A 72 -10.59 -31.76 2.78
C VAL A 72 -11.12 -32.78 1.78
N ASP A 73 -11.21 -34.03 2.23
CA ASP A 73 -11.74 -35.15 1.47
C ASP A 73 -13.26 -34.96 1.25
N ALA A 74 -13.64 -34.62 0.02
CA ALA A 74 -15.04 -34.53 -0.40
C ALA A 74 -15.37 -35.66 -1.38
N ARG A 75 -15.41 -36.90 -0.85
CA ARG A 75 -16.02 -38.03 -1.56
C ARG A 75 -17.49 -38.15 -1.19
N VAL A 76 -18.37 -37.58 -2.02
CA VAL A 76 -19.73 -38.11 -2.20
C VAL A 76 -20.14 -37.95 -3.66
N ASN A 77 -20.20 -39.08 -4.36
CA ASN A 77 -20.83 -39.25 -5.66
C ASN A 77 -22.30 -38.83 -5.62
N LEU A 78 -22.79 -38.13 -6.65
CA LEU A 78 -24.17 -38.26 -7.14
C LEU A 78 -24.21 -38.02 -8.66
N VAL A 79 -24.36 -39.13 -9.38
CA VAL A 79 -24.91 -39.22 -10.74
C VAL A 79 -26.44 -39.03 -10.64
N PRO A 80 -27.06 -38.30 -11.57
CA PRO A 80 -28.06 -38.95 -12.43
C PRO A 80 -28.01 -38.53 -13.92
N SER A 81 -28.33 -39.50 -14.76
CA SER A 81 -28.43 -39.54 -16.23
C SER A 81 -29.47 -38.57 -16.84
N PRO A 82 -29.41 -38.30 -18.18
CA PRO A 82 -30.36 -37.44 -18.88
C PRO A 82 -31.60 -38.22 -19.38
N PRO A 83 -32.71 -37.53 -19.76
CA PRO A 83 -33.73 -38.11 -20.60
C PRO A 83 -33.58 -37.68 -22.08
N ASP A 84 -33.52 -38.69 -22.95
CA ASP A 84 -33.83 -38.58 -24.37
C ASP A 84 -35.34 -38.46 -24.57
N THR A 85 -35.79 -37.54 -25.44
CA THR A 85 -37.02 -37.73 -26.24
C THR A 85 -36.88 -37.05 -27.59
N ALA A 86 -37.18 -37.83 -28.64
CA ALA A 86 -37.03 -37.55 -30.06
C ALA A 86 -38.19 -36.76 -30.71
N GLY A 87 -37.93 -36.25 -31.92
CA GLY A 87 -38.87 -35.65 -32.89
C GLY A 87 -38.43 -34.22 -33.24
N GLU A 88 -38.24 -33.75 -34.48
CA GLU A 88 -38.75 -34.14 -35.80
C GLU A 88 -37.84 -33.54 -36.90
N VAL A 89 -38.06 -34.02 -38.13
CA VAL A 89 -37.41 -33.75 -39.42
C VAL A 89 -37.67 -32.34 -40.01
N GLY A 90 -36.76 -31.81 -40.87
CA GLY A 90 -37.11 -30.72 -41.80
C GLY A 90 -36.00 -29.89 -42.46
N LEU A 91 -35.56 -30.35 -43.64
CA LEU A 91 -34.87 -29.72 -44.79
C LEU A 91 -34.45 -28.21 -44.81
N ALA A 92 -33.15 -28.04 -45.15
CA ALA A 92 -32.52 -27.18 -46.18
C ALA A 92 -33.15 -25.83 -46.61
N GLY A 93 -32.30 -24.79 -46.58
CA GLY A 93 -32.47 -23.54 -47.33
C GLY A 93 -31.19 -22.72 -47.40
N THR A 94 -30.52 -22.75 -48.56
CA THR A 94 -29.39 -21.88 -48.95
C THR A 94 -29.85 -20.43 -49.17
N GLY A 95 -29.06 -19.44 -48.75
CA GLY A 95 -29.28 -18.05 -49.10
C GLY A 95 -28.14 -17.14 -48.65
N ALA A 96 -27.37 -16.65 -49.62
CA ALA A 96 -26.23 -15.76 -49.45
C ALA A 96 -26.63 -14.31 -49.15
N GLY A 97 -25.66 -13.55 -48.63
CA GLY A 97 -25.53 -12.12 -48.90
C GLY A 97 -25.93 -11.19 -47.75
N GLY A 98 -24.93 -10.63 -47.09
CA GLY A 98 -25.12 -9.55 -46.12
C GLY A 98 -23.82 -9.18 -45.42
N GLY A 99 -22.91 -8.54 -46.16
CA GLY A 99 -21.73 -7.91 -45.57
C GLY A 99 -22.16 -6.76 -44.66
N GLY A 100 -22.26 -7.04 -43.36
CA GLY A 100 -22.26 -6.06 -42.31
C GLY A 100 -20.91 -6.13 -41.61
N ALA A 101 -20.07 -5.11 -41.79
CA ALA A 101 -18.90 -4.92 -40.96
C ALA A 101 -19.39 -4.59 -39.54
N THR A 102 -19.57 -5.62 -38.72
CA THR A 102 -19.62 -5.46 -37.27
C THR A 102 -18.20 -5.08 -36.87
N VAL A 103 -18.04 -3.84 -36.42
CA VAL A 103 -16.84 -3.44 -35.69
C VAL A 103 -16.78 -4.36 -34.49
N ASP A 104 -15.87 -5.32 -34.56
CA ASP A 104 -15.41 -6.13 -33.45
C ASP A 104 -14.74 -5.16 -32.46
N VAL A 105 -15.56 -4.49 -31.66
CA VAL A 105 -15.13 -4.09 -30.34
C VAL A 105 -15.05 -5.42 -29.62
N GLY A 106 -13.85 -5.99 -29.62
CA GLY A 106 -13.51 -7.11 -28.77
C GLY A 106 -13.79 -6.70 -27.34
N ASP A 107 -15.03 -6.86 -26.93
CA ASP A 107 -15.33 -7.22 -25.57
C ASP A 107 -14.72 -8.61 -25.44
N ASP A 108 -13.42 -8.63 -25.12
CA ASP A 108 -12.82 -9.71 -24.36
C ASP A 108 -13.53 -9.71 -22.99
N GLU A 109 -14.84 -9.99 -22.98
CA GLU A 109 -15.47 -10.71 -21.90
C GLU A 109 -14.82 -12.10 -21.92
N GLU A 110 -13.53 -12.14 -21.52
CA GLU A 110 -12.93 -13.34 -20.98
C GLU A 110 -14.01 -13.94 -20.11
N GLU A 111 -14.39 -15.16 -20.45
CA GLU A 111 -15.30 -16.03 -19.71
C GLU A 111 -14.81 -16.12 -18.26
N ALA A 112 -15.11 -15.09 -17.48
CA ALA A 112 -14.52 -14.88 -16.18
C ALA A 112 -15.39 -15.66 -15.22
N GLY A 113 -15.12 -16.97 -15.16
CA GLY A 113 -15.64 -17.81 -14.10
C GLY A 113 -15.51 -17.11 -12.74
N PRO A 114 -16.39 -17.42 -11.77
CA PRO A 114 -16.49 -16.68 -10.51
C PRO A 114 -15.12 -16.54 -9.84
N ARG A 115 -14.63 -15.30 -9.76
CA ARG A 115 -13.31 -14.99 -9.19
C ARG A 115 -13.29 -15.34 -7.70
N ARG A 116 -12.29 -16.11 -7.26
CA ARG A 116 -12.09 -16.42 -5.84
C ARG A 116 -11.94 -15.15 -5.02
N LEU A 117 -12.53 -15.09 -3.82
CA LEU A 117 -12.37 -13.98 -2.88
C LEU A 117 -10.89 -13.75 -2.55
N LEU A 118 -10.44 -12.50 -2.60
CA LEU A 118 -9.14 -12.09 -2.09
C LEU A 118 -9.31 -11.50 -0.68
N ILE A 119 -8.62 -12.10 0.28
CA ILE A 119 -8.59 -11.67 1.68
C ILE A 119 -7.22 -11.05 1.94
N VAL A 120 -7.17 -9.73 2.03
CA VAL A 120 -5.93 -9.00 2.33
C VAL A 120 -5.89 -8.75 3.83
N VAL A 121 -4.86 -9.24 4.52
CA VAL A 121 -4.68 -9.05 5.97
C VAL A 121 -3.56 -8.06 6.21
N THR A 122 -3.85 -6.98 6.95
CA THR A 122 -2.87 -5.96 7.33
C THR A 122 -2.85 -5.79 8.84
N THR A 123 -1.67 -5.95 9.43
CA THR A 123 -1.42 -5.71 10.86
C THR A 123 -0.79 -4.35 11.07
N THR A 124 -1.18 -3.65 12.13
CA THR A 124 -0.53 -2.39 12.51
C THR A 124 0.02 -2.47 13.93
N ARG A 125 0.96 -1.61 14.27
CA ARG A 125 1.61 -1.60 15.60
C ARG A 125 1.37 -0.26 16.29
N SER A 126 1.33 -0.22 17.61
CA SER A 126 1.22 1.04 18.36
C SER A 126 2.54 1.80 18.46
N GLY A 127 2.47 3.13 18.37
CA GLY A 127 3.64 4.01 18.54
C GLY A 127 3.27 5.49 18.44
N ALA A 128 3.80 6.32 19.37
CA ALA A 128 3.46 7.74 19.47
C ALA A 128 3.75 8.55 18.18
N GLY A 129 4.79 8.18 17.43
CA GLY A 129 5.12 8.79 16.13
C GLY A 129 4.52 8.09 14.91
N GLU A 130 3.90 6.92 15.09
CA GLU A 130 3.53 6.04 13.98
C GLU A 130 2.12 6.31 13.46
N ARG A 131 1.26 6.98 14.24
CA ARG A 131 -0.14 7.23 13.87
C ARG A 131 -0.28 7.97 12.53
N ARG A 132 0.52 9.01 12.30
CA ARG A 132 0.45 9.80 11.04
C ARG A 132 0.95 8.98 9.85
N ARG A 133 2.05 8.26 10.03
CA ARG A 133 2.64 7.38 9.02
C ARG A 133 1.66 6.26 8.66
N ARG A 134 1.13 5.55 9.66
CA ARG A 134 0.12 4.49 9.52
C ARG A 134 -1.10 4.97 8.75
N ARG A 135 -1.62 6.17 9.05
CA ARG A 135 -2.75 6.73 8.29
C ARG A 135 -2.43 6.87 6.81
N ALA A 136 -1.26 7.40 6.46
CA ALA A 136 -0.85 7.55 5.06
C ALA A 136 -0.65 6.19 4.36
N GLU A 137 -0.05 5.23 5.06
CA GLU A 137 0.19 3.87 4.58
C GLU A 137 -1.13 3.11 4.33
N LEU A 138 -2.06 3.15 5.28
CA LEU A 138 -3.38 2.55 5.13
C LEU A 138 -4.18 3.17 3.98
N LEU A 139 -4.15 4.51 3.85
CA LEU A 139 -4.82 5.17 2.73
C LEU A 139 -4.22 4.76 1.39
N ARG A 140 -2.88 4.71 1.29
CA ARG A 140 -2.20 4.29 0.07
C ARG A 140 -2.56 2.86 -0.31
N LEU A 141 -2.50 1.93 0.65
CA LEU A 141 -2.90 0.54 0.42
C LEU A 141 -4.38 0.46 0.01
N ALA A 142 -5.26 1.20 0.68
CA ALA A 142 -6.68 1.22 0.33
C ALA A 142 -6.91 1.71 -1.12
N HIS A 143 -6.20 2.76 -1.55
CA HIS A 143 -6.28 3.24 -2.94
C HIS A 143 -5.82 2.16 -3.94
N THR A 144 -4.78 1.40 -3.63
CA THR A 144 -4.37 0.25 -4.45
C THR A 144 -5.47 -0.81 -4.48
N LEU A 145 -6.02 -1.20 -3.32
CA LEU A 145 -7.05 -2.24 -3.22
C LEU A 145 -8.36 -1.86 -3.93
N ARG A 146 -8.68 -0.58 -4.06
CA ARG A 146 -9.84 -0.12 -4.86
C ARG A 146 -9.70 -0.40 -6.35
N LEU A 147 -8.48 -0.51 -6.85
CA LEU A 147 -8.20 -0.81 -8.26
C LEU A 147 -8.17 -2.32 -8.53
N VAL A 148 -8.08 -3.13 -7.48
CA VAL A 148 -8.10 -4.60 -7.61
C VAL A 148 -9.51 -5.05 -7.99
N ARG A 149 -9.60 -5.91 -9.01
CA ARG A 149 -10.88 -6.47 -9.45
C ARG A 149 -11.58 -7.19 -8.28
N PRO A 150 -12.88 -6.94 -8.03
CA PRO A 150 -13.62 -7.64 -6.99
C PRO A 150 -13.74 -9.14 -7.29
N PRO A 151 -13.99 -10.00 -6.26
CA PRO A 151 -14.26 -9.65 -4.86
C PRO A 151 -13.00 -9.50 -3.99
N VAL A 152 -12.95 -8.47 -3.14
CA VAL A 152 -11.85 -8.17 -2.19
C VAL A 152 -12.44 -7.85 -0.82
N VAL A 153 -11.86 -8.42 0.25
CA VAL A 153 -12.11 -8.01 1.64
C VAL A 153 -10.78 -7.70 2.31
N TRP A 154 -10.69 -6.51 2.90
CA TRP A 154 -9.51 -6.06 3.63
C TRP A 154 -9.69 -6.23 5.14
N VAL A 155 -8.94 -7.16 5.74
CA VAL A 155 -8.93 -7.39 7.18
C VAL A 155 -7.81 -6.57 7.80
N VAL A 156 -8.17 -5.56 8.58
CA VAL A 156 -7.21 -4.73 9.32
C VAL A 156 -7.23 -5.14 10.78
N VAL A 157 -6.09 -5.57 11.28
CA VAL A 157 -5.87 -5.93 12.69
C VAL A 157 -4.96 -4.90 13.32
N GLU A 158 -5.34 -4.42 14.49
CA GLU A 158 -4.55 -3.42 15.19
C GLU A 158 -4.76 -3.45 16.71
N PRO A 159 -3.84 -2.87 17.49
CA PRO A 159 -4.02 -2.73 18.92
C PRO A 159 -5.29 -1.95 19.25
N VAL A 160 -6.01 -2.41 20.27
CA VAL A 160 -7.28 -1.80 20.71
C VAL A 160 -7.17 -0.30 21.02
N ALA A 161 -6.01 0.17 21.46
CA ALA A 161 -5.76 1.59 21.74
C ALA A 161 -5.80 2.47 20.48
N ASP A 162 -5.48 1.90 19.31
CA ASP A 162 -5.41 2.61 18.03
C ASP A 162 -6.70 2.47 17.20
N ALA A 163 -7.51 1.46 17.50
CA ALA A 163 -8.72 1.09 16.76
C ALA A 163 -9.68 2.26 16.43
N PRO A 164 -10.00 3.21 17.34
CA PRO A 164 -10.89 4.32 17.00
C PRO A 164 -10.36 5.21 15.87
N ALA A 165 -9.05 5.48 15.88
CA ALA A 165 -8.41 6.35 14.91
C ALA A 165 -8.33 5.69 13.54
N THR A 166 -7.99 4.41 13.48
CA THR A 166 -7.92 3.69 12.22
C THR A 166 -9.31 3.41 11.65
N ALA A 167 -10.32 3.13 12.50
CA ALA A 167 -11.70 2.99 12.04
C ALA A 167 -12.21 4.23 11.30
N GLU A 168 -11.81 5.43 11.73
CA GLU A 168 -12.09 6.68 11.03
C GLU A 168 -11.49 6.70 9.61
N VAL A 169 -10.24 6.26 9.49
CA VAL A 169 -9.55 6.17 8.19
C VAL A 169 -10.26 5.16 7.28
N LEU A 170 -10.54 3.95 7.78
CA LEU A 170 -11.13 2.86 6.99
C LEU A 170 -12.51 3.20 6.43
N ARG A 171 -13.37 3.87 7.22
CA ARG A 171 -14.71 4.31 6.77
C ARG A 171 -14.67 5.19 5.52
N GLY A 172 -13.63 5.99 5.34
CA GLY A 172 -13.47 6.89 4.20
C GLY A 172 -12.86 6.24 2.95
N THR A 173 -12.45 4.97 3.01
CA THR A 173 -11.71 4.35 1.91
C THR A 173 -12.60 3.85 0.77
N GLY A 174 -13.80 3.38 1.07
CA GLY A 174 -14.67 2.69 0.11
C GLY A 174 -14.23 1.26 -0.23
N VAL A 175 -13.22 0.72 0.45
CA VAL A 175 -12.85 -0.71 0.36
C VAL A 175 -13.69 -1.50 1.35
N MET A 176 -14.20 -2.66 0.96
CA MET A 176 -14.86 -3.56 1.91
C MET A 176 -13.84 -4.04 2.93
N TYR A 177 -14.05 -3.70 4.22
CA TYR A 177 -13.12 -4.03 5.27
C TYR A 177 -13.77 -4.76 6.45
N ARG A 178 -12.96 -5.58 7.13
CA ARG A 178 -13.23 -6.08 8.47
C ARG A 178 -12.16 -5.51 9.39
N HIS A 179 -12.57 -4.81 10.43
CA HIS A 179 -11.64 -4.20 11.38
C HIS A 179 -11.68 -4.99 12.71
N ILE A 180 -10.51 -5.46 13.16
CA ILE A 180 -10.33 -6.29 14.36
C ILE A 180 -9.45 -5.53 15.35
N ALA A 181 -10.06 -5.10 16.46
CA ALA A 181 -9.34 -4.56 17.59
C ALA A 181 -8.69 -5.71 18.38
N PHE A 182 -7.39 -5.86 18.21
CA PHE A 182 -6.56 -6.85 18.89
C PHE A 182 -6.18 -6.34 20.28
N LYS A 183 -6.56 -7.14 21.29
CA LYS A 183 -6.17 -6.91 22.67
C LYS A 183 -5.17 -8.00 23.07
N PRO A 184 -3.91 -7.66 23.32
CA PRO A 184 -2.94 -8.63 23.83
C PRO A 184 -3.35 -9.10 25.23
N GLU A 185 -3.19 -10.39 25.50
CA GLU A 185 -3.32 -10.93 26.87
C GLU A 185 -2.09 -10.60 27.72
N GLU A 186 -0.91 -10.60 27.07
CA GLU A 186 0.38 -10.29 27.67
C GLU A 186 1.13 -9.23 26.84
N ASN A 187 2.03 -8.48 27.48
CA ASN A 187 2.86 -7.52 26.77
C ASN A 187 3.86 -8.24 25.86
N PHE A 188 3.89 -7.87 24.59
CA PHE A 188 4.87 -8.40 23.65
C PHE A 188 6.26 -7.79 23.88
N THR A 189 7.28 -8.64 23.83
CA THR A 189 8.69 -8.24 23.93
C THR A 189 9.24 -7.64 22.62
N THR A 190 8.64 -7.99 21.48
CA THR A 190 9.08 -7.53 20.16
C THR A 190 7.89 -7.21 19.26
N ALA A 191 8.09 -6.26 18.32
CA ALA A 191 7.08 -5.91 17.32
C ALA A 191 6.76 -7.08 16.37
N ALA A 192 7.72 -7.97 16.12
CA ALA A 192 7.51 -9.15 15.28
C ALA A 192 6.58 -10.17 15.96
N ALA A 193 6.73 -10.40 17.27
CA ALA A 193 5.86 -11.29 18.04
C ALA A 193 4.42 -10.75 18.08
N GLU A 194 4.26 -9.43 18.28
CA GLU A 194 2.95 -8.77 18.22
C GLU A 194 2.31 -8.95 16.83
N ALA A 195 3.06 -8.69 15.76
CA ALA A 195 2.56 -8.86 14.39
C ALA A 195 2.15 -10.31 14.11
N HIS A 196 2.88 -11.32 14.61
CA HIS A 196 2.48 -12.72 14.49
C HIS A 196 1.17 -13.01 15.21
N ALA A 197 1.00 -12.54 16.44
CA ALA A 197 -0.24 -12.72 17.18
C ALA A 197 -1.44 -12.05 16.48
N GLN A 198 -1.24 -10.86 15.91
CA GLN A 198 -2.26 -10.18 15.12
C GLN A 198 -2.62 -10.95 13.83
N ARG A 199 -1.63 -11.51 13.12
CA ARG A 199 -1.88 -12.37 11.93
C ARG A 199 -2.68 -13.61 12.31
N ASN A 200 -2.35 -14.25 13.43
CA ASN A 200 -3.09 -15.41 13.93
C ASN A 200 -4.53 -15.03 14.32
N ALA A 201 -4.75 -13.85 14.90
CA ALA A 201 -6.09 -13.33 15.18
C ALA A 201 -6.91 -13.11 13.90
N ALA A 202 -6.28 -12.64 12.81
CA ALA A 202 -6.93 -12.56 11.50
C ALA A 202 -7.28 -13.95 10.94
N LEU A 203 -6.38 -14.94 11.07
CA LEU A 203 -6.64 -16.31 10.62
C LEU A 203 -7.81 -16.93 11.38
N ALA A 204 -7.83 -16.83 12.71
CA ALA A 204 -8.95 -17.28 13.53
C ALA A 204 -10.27 -16.60 13.14
N HIS A 205 -10.21 -15.33 12.75
CA HIS A 205 -11.37 -14.61 12.25
C HIS A 205 -11.90 -15.13 10.91
N VAL A 206 -10.98 -15.37 9.96
CA VAL A 206 -11.27 -15.92 8.63
C VAL A 206 -11.89 -17.31 8.76
N GLU A 207 -11.32 -18.16 9.61
CA GLU A 207 -11.81 -19.50 9.93
C GLU A 207 -13.21 -19.45 10.56
N LYS A 208 -13.38 -18.65 11.62
CA LYS A 208 -14.66 -18.50 12.33
C LYS A 208 -15.81 -18.09 11.41
N HIS A 209 -15.55 -17.24 10.42
CA HIS A 209 -16.56 -16.75 9.49
C HIS A 209 -16.58 -17.51 8.16
N ARG A 210 -15.77 -18.57 8.02
CA ARG A 210 -15.67 -19.41 6.82
C ARG A 210 -15.47 -18.60 5.54
N LEU A 211 -14.58 -17.61 5.58
CA LEU A 211 -14.23 -16.81 4.40
C LEU A 211 -13.37 -17.66 3.47
N ALA A 212 -13.98 -18.26 2.45
CA ALA A 212 -13.31 -19.09 1.46
C ALA A 212 -12.69 -18.21 0.37
N GLY A 213 -11.36 -18.26 0.23
CA GLY A 213 -10.63 -17.43 -0.74
C GLY A 213 -9.12 -17.53 -0.59
N VAL A 214 -8.40 -16.72 -1.36
CA VAL A 214 -6.94 -16.58 -1.26
C VAL A 214 -6.61 -15.51 -0.23
N LEU A 215 -5.74 -15.83 0.74
CA LEU A 215 -5.31 -14.92 1.78
C LEU A 215 -3.90 -14.40 1.53
N HIS A 216 -3.70 -13.09 1.67
CA HIS A 216 -2.39 -12.46 1.57
C HIS A 216 -2.13 -11.55 2.77
N PHE A 217 -0.99 -11.73 3.45
CA PHE A 217 -0.51 -10.82 4.49
C PHE A 217 0.20 -9.62 3.86
N ALA A 218 -0.49 -8.49 3.80
CA ALA A 218 0.03 -7.24 3.25
C ALA A 218 0.51 -6.29 4.36
N ASP A 219 1.73 -5.80 4.22
CA ASP A 219 2.23 -4.67 5.00
C ASP A 219 1.59 -3.38 4.51
N ALA A 220 1.10 -2.53 5.41
CA ALA A 220 0.57 -1.21 5.07
C ALA A 220 1.63 -0.33 4.37
N ALA A 221 2.90 -0.50 4.74
CA ALA A 221 4.03 0.21 4.13
C ALA A 221 4.48 -0.39 2.79
N GLY A 222 3.93 -1.55 2.40
CA GLY A 222 4.22 -2.22 1.14
C GLY A 222 3.76 -1.42 -0.09
N VAL A 223 4.39 -1.74 -1.22
CA VAL A 223 4.00 -1.24 -2.55
C VAL A 223 3.56 -2.46 -3.36
N TYR A 224 2.33 -2.42 -3.85
CA TYR A 224 1.71 -3.55 -4.56
C TYR A 224 1.28 -3.10 -5.94
N ASP A 225 1.63 -3.89 -6.94
CA ASP A 225 1.08 -3.78 -8.28
C ASP A 225 -0.31 -4.44 -8.34
N THR A 226 -1.21 -3.98 -9.20
CA THR A 226 -2.54 -4.58 -9.31
C THR A 226 -2.50 -5.98 -9.90
N GLY A 227 -1.59 -6.26 -10.84
CA GLY A 227 -1.42 -7.57 -11.47
C GLY A 227 -0.92 -8.64 -10.51
N PHE A 228 -0.20 -8.26 -9.44
CA PHE A 228 0.17 -9.18 -8.36
C PHE A 228 -1.07 -9.85 -7.74
N PHE A 229 -2.16 -9.08 -7.54
CA PHE A 229 -3.38 -9.61 -6.95
C PHE A 229 -4.14 -10.55 -7.90
N ASP A 230 -4.01 -10.36 -9.21
CA ASP A 230 -4.55 -11.29 -10.20
C ASP A 230 -3.77 -12.62 -10.18
N GLN A 231 -2.43 -12.56 -10.06
CA GLN A 231 -1.57 -13.75 -10.02
C GLN A 231 -1.85 -14.62 -8.79
N ILE A 232 -1.88 -14.03 -7.59
CA ILE A 232 -2.09 -14.83 -6.36
C ILE A 232 -3.48 -15.48 -6.33
N ARG A 233 -4.49 -14.91 -7.01
CA ARG A 233 -5.82 -15.52 -7.12
C ARG A 233 -5.79 -16.86 -7.87
N GLN A 234 -4.74 -17.16 -8.63
CA GLN A 234 -4.58 -18.41 -9.38
C GLN A 234 -4.03 -19.57 -8.53
N ILE A 235 -3.53 -19.31 -7.32
CA ILE A 235 -2.98 -20.34 -6.43
C ILE A 235 -4.08 -21.31 -5.96
N GLU A 236 -3.83 -22.61 -6.11
CA GLU A 236 -4.69 -23.73 -5.68
C GLU A 236 -4.31 -24.32 -4.32
#